data_AF-T1BW67-F1
#
_entry.id   AF-T1BW67-F1
#
_cell.length_a   1.000
_cell.length_b   1.000
_cell.length_c   1.000
_cell.angle_alpha   90.00
_cell.angle_beta   90.00
_cell.angle_gamma   90.00
#
_symmetry.space_group_name_H-M   'P 1'
#
loop_
_entity.id
_entity.type
_entity.pdbx_description
1 polymer ?
#
loop_
_entity_poly.entity_id
_entity_poly.type
_entity_poly.pdbx_seq_one_letter_code
_entity_poly.pdbx_strand_id
1 'polypeptide(L)'
;AGQIAFVDTPGLHRGARRALNRSLNRAVHAAITEVDLIAHVIEAGRWTDEDAAVYAAITGERLPRVLVINKIDRQRDKSKLLPFVAKLTQDHHYDAVLYASALRGQGLDELRVQLLQRLPE
;
A
#
# COMPACT_ATOMS: atom_id res chain seq x y z
N ALA A 1 -7.01 5.89 21.72
CA ALA A 1 -8.26 5.96 20.93
C ALA A 1 -8.06 7.02 19.86
N GLY A 2 -8.61 6.86 18.66
CA GLY A 2 -8.40 7.80 17.56
C GLY A 2 -9.41 7.57 16.44
N GLN A 3 -9.54 8.54 15.54
CA GLN A 3 -10.42 8.47 14.39
C GLN A 3 -9.56 8.36 13.12
N ILE A 4 -9.94 7.45 12.22
CA ILE A 4 -9.29 7.32 10.90
C ILE A 4 -10.36 7.60 9.85
N ALA A 5 -10.10 8.56 8.97
CA ALA A 5 -10.88 8.78 7.76
C ALA A 5 -10.11 8.16 6.58
N PHE A 6 -10.73 7.23 5.87
CA PHE A 6 -10.12 6.63 4.68
C PHE A 6 -10.51 7.42 3.45
N VAL A 7 -9.51 7.97 2.75
CA VAL A 7 -9.67 8.59 1.43
C VAL A 7 -9.37 7.53 0.37
N ASP A 8 -10.40 7.12 -0.37
CA ASP A 8 -10.22 6.14 -1.44
C ASP A 8 -9.70 6.82 -2.71
N THR A 9 -8.69 6.22 -3.33
CA THR A 9 -8.21 6.65 -4.65
C THR A 9 -8.83 5.73 -5.70
N PRO A 10 -9.42 6.25 -6.78
CA PRO A 10 -10.00 5.41 -7.82
C PRO A 10 -9.00 4.36 -8.29
N GLY A 11 -9.43 3.09 -8.29
CA GLY A 11 -8.62 1.96 -8.72
C GLY A 11 -8.02 2.18 -10.12
N LEU A 12 -6.72 1.93 -10.24
CA LEU A 12 -5.98 2.15 -11.47
C LEU A 12 -6.31 1.04 -12.46
N HIS A 13 -7.22 1.30 -13.40
CA HIS A 13 -7.54 0.36 -14.46
C HIS A 13 -6.80 0.69 -15.77
N ARG A 14 -6.35 -0.37 -16.46
CA ARG A 14 -5.48 -0.30 -17.63
C ARG A 14 -6.16 0.40 -18.83
N GLY A 15 -5.79 1.65 -19.04
CA GLY A 15 -5.98 2.37 -20.30
C GLY A 15 -4.72 3.14 -20.66
N ALA A 16 -3.82 2.53 -21.44
CA ALA A 16 -2.57 3.07 -21.97
C ALA A 16 -1.50 3.52 -20.92
N ARG A 17 -0.32 2.88 -20.97
CA ARG A 17 0.86 3.07 -20.10
C ARG A 17 1.24 4.55 -19.83
N ARG A 18 1.04 5.46 -20.80
CA ARG A 18 1.30 6.90 -20.65
C ARG A 18 0.16 7.69 -20.00
N ALA A 19 -1.09 7.31 -20.25
CA ALA A 19 -2.24 7.91 -19.59
C ALA A 19 -2.36 7.44 -18.14
N LEU A 20 -1.91 6.21 -17.85
CA LEU A 20 -1.78 5.65 -16.51
C LEU A 20 -0.90 6.52 -15.60
N ASN A 21 0.35 6.82 -16.00
CA ASN A 21 1.24 7.66 -15.18
C ASN A 21 0.67 9.06 -14.89
N ARG A 22 0.01 9.70 -15.88
CA ARG A 22 -0.60 11.02 -15.66
C ARG A 22 -1.83 10.95 -14.78
N SER A 23 -2.69 9.94 -14.95
CA SER A 23 -3.90 9.78 -14.14
C SER A 23 -3.56 9.40 -12.71
N LEU A 24 -2.56 8.52 -12.55
CA LEU A 24 -2.01 8.12 -11.27
C LEU A 24 -1.46 9.31 -10.51
N ASN A 25 -0.55 10.08 -11.12
CA ASN A 25 0.03 11.24 -10.45
C ASN A 25 -1.05 12.25 -10.07
N ARG A 26 -2.09 12.44 -10.90
CA ARG A 26 -3.22 13.30 -10.51
C ARG A 26 -4.01 12.75 -9.33
N ALA A 27 -4.31 11.45 -9.31
CA ALA A 27 -5.04 10.83 -8.20
C ALA A 27 -4.23 10.87 -6.90
N VAL A 28 -2.93 10.58 -6.98
CA VAL A 28 -2.00 10.68 -5.86
C VAL A 28 -1.93 12.12 -5.39
N HIS A 29 -1.64 13.11 -6.25
CA HIS A 29 -1.56 14.51 -5.83
C HIS A 29 -2.88 15.06 -5.27
N ALA A 30 -4.03 14.63 -5.78
CA ALA A 30 -5.33 15.02 -5.23
C ALA A 30 -5.57 14.44 -3.84
N ALA A 31 -5.13 13.20 -3.58
CA ALA A 31 -5.29 12.57 -2.28
C ALA A 31 -4.21 13.01 -1.28
N ILE A 32 -2.98 13.27 -1.73
CA ILE A 32 -1.82 13.51 -0.86
C ILE A 32 -1.96 14.77 0.00
N THR A 33 -2.73 15.75 -0.48
CA THR A 33 -2.99 17.00 0.24
C THR A 33 -3.97 16.84 1.40
N GLU A 34 -4.72 15.74 1.43
CA GLU A 34 -5.81 15.49 2.39
C GLU A 34 -5.52 14.31 3.33
N VAL A 35 -4.33 13.70 3.26
CA VAL A 35 -3.99 12.52 4.04
C VAL A 35 -2.70 12.72 4.83
N ASP A 36 -2.67 12.14 6.03
CA ASP A 36 -1.50 12.16 6.91
C ASP A 36 -0.62 10.91 6.76
N LEU A 37 -1.11 9.87 6.06
CA LEU A 37 -0.44 8.58 5.91
C LEU A 37 -0.90 7.88 4.64
N ILE A 38 0.01 7.12 4.01
CA ILE A 38 -0.25 6.34 2.81
C ILE A 38 -0.22 4.84 3.13
N ALA A 39 -1.31 4.13 2.81
CA ALA A 39 -1.37 2.67 2.84
C ALA A 39 -1.29 2.11 1.41
N HIS A 40 -0.12 1.61 1.00
CA HIS A 40 0.06 0.99 -0.30
C HIS A 40 -0.29 -0.50 -0.24
N VAL A 41 -1.41 -0.88 -0.83
CA VAL A 41 -1.94 -2.25 -0.77
C VAL A 41 -1.58 -3.03 -2.02
N ILE A 42 -0.88 -4.16 -1.86
CA ILE A 42 -0.52 -5.08 -2.96
C ILE A 42 -1.05 -6.49 -2.71
N GLU A 43 -1.04 -7.32 -3.75
CA GLU A 43 -1.37 -8.75 -3.63
C GLU A 43 -0.16 -9.58 -3.18
N ALA A 44 -0.36 -10.50 -2.24
CA ALA A 44 0.68 -11.38 -1.74
C ALA A 44 1.38 -12.17 -2.88
N GLY A 45 2.72 -12.11 -2.91
CA GLY A 45 3.54 -12.82 -3.89
C GLY A 45 3.50 -12.22 -5.31
N ARG A 46 2.90 -11.04 -5.48
CA ARG A 46 2.75 -10.38 -6.78
C ARG A 46 3.17 -8.91 -6.69
N TRP A 47 4.10 -8.53 -7.57
CA TRP A 47 4.48 -7.14 -7.80
C TRP A 47 4.31 -6.83 -9.28
N THR A 48 3.55 -5.79 -9.60
CA THR A 48 3.16 -5.42 -10.96
C THR A 48 3.70 -4.06 -11.35
N ASP A 49 3.62 -3.75 -12.65
CA ASP A 49 3.92 -2.41 -13.17
C ASP A 49 3.04 -1.32 -12.53
N GLU A 50 1.81 -1.67 -12.10
CA GLU A 50 0.89 -0.74 -11.43
C GLU A 50 1.35 -0.46 -10.00
N ASP A 51 1.76 -1.49 -9.25
CA ASP A 51 2.32 -1.33 -7.89
C ASP A 51 3.61 -0.50 -7.93
N ALA A 52 4.47 -0.74 -8.95
CA ALA A 52 5.68 0.04 -9.17
C ALA A 52 5.39 1.50 -9.51
N ALA A 53 4.36 1.76 -10.33
CA ALA A 53 3.93 3.11 -10.66
C ALA A 53 3.39 3.84 -9.42
N VAL A 54 2.57 3.18 -8.60
CA VAL A 54 2.06 3.74 -7.34
C VAL A 54 3.21 4.08 -6.41
N TYR A 55 4.16 3.16 -6.21
CA TYR A 55 5.34 3.43 -5.40
C TYR A 55 6.12 4.65 -5.91
N ALA A 56 6.37 4.74 -7.22
CA ALA A 56 7.06 5.88 -7.81
C ALA A 56 6.31 7.21 -7.59
N ALA A 57 4.98 7.20 -7.58
CA ALA A 57 4.17 8.38 -7.32
C ALA A 57 4.18 8.81 -5.84
N ILE A 58 4.23 7.87 -4.91
CA ILE A 58 4.19 8.17 -3.46
C ILE A 58 5.58 8.34 -2.83
N THR A 59 6.65 7.89 -3.50
CA THR A 59 7.99 7.86 -2.88
C THR A 59 8.61 9.25 -2.68
N GLY A 60 8.19 10.23 -3.49
CA GLY A 60 8.63 11.62 -3.37
C GLY A 60 7.98 12.40 -2.22
N GLU A 61 6.98 11.81 -1.57
CA GLU A 61 6.15 12.47 -0.57
C GLU A 61 6.68 12.20 0.84
N ARG A 62 6.59 13.19 1.73
CA ARG A 62 7.16 13.13 3.10
C ARG A 62 6.23 12.49 4.13
N LEU A 63 5.19 11.80 3.67
CA LEU A 63 4.22 11.13 4.54
C LEU A 63 4.71 9.75 4.94
N PRO A 64 4.35 9.24 6.13
CA PRO A 64 4.51 7.84 6.48
C PRO A 64 3.84 6.94 5.45
N ARG A 65 4.53 5.87 5.03
CA ARG A 65 4.07 4.91 4.04
C ARG A 65 4.14 3.51 4.60
N VAL A 66 3.01 2.83 4.66
CA VAL A 66 2.93 1.42 5.04
C VAL A 66 2.62 0.56 3.84
N LEU A 67 3.32 -0.56 3.72
CA LEU A 67 3.04 -1.59 2.72
C LEU A 67 2.08 -2.61 3.32
N VAL A 68 0.93 -2.82 2.67
CA VAL A 68 -0.07 -3.82 3.08
C VAL A 68 -0.06 -4.96 2.06
N ILE A 69 0.48 -6.11 2.46
CA ILE A 69 0.48 -7.35 1.70
C ILE A 69 -0.87 -8.04 1.92
N ASN A 70 -1.81 -7.85 1.00
CA ASN A 70 -3.17 -8.37 1.11
C ASN A 70 -3.33 -9.75 0.44
N LYS A 71 -4.44 -10.42 0.73
CA LYS A 71 -4.82 -11.76 0.22
C LYS A 71 -3.87 -12.88 0.64
N ILE A 72 -3.28 -12.78 1.84
CA ILE A 72 -2.38 -13.82 2.38
C ILE A 72 -3.07 -15.20 2.52
N ASP A 73 -4.40 -15.23 2.58
CA ASP A 73 -5.20 -16.46 2.58
C ASP A 73 -5.09 -17.26 1.28
N ARG A 74 -4.73 -16.61 0.17
CA ARG A 74 -4.52 -17.26 -1.13
C ARG A 74 -3.08 -17.75 -1.32
N GLN A 75 -2.16 -17.35 -0.43
CA GLN A 75 -0.76 -17.74 -0.51
C GLN A 75 -0.58 -19.13 0.11
N ARG A 76 -0.63 -20.16 -0.74
CA ARG A 76 -0.48 -21.57 -0.33
C ARG A 76 0.89 -21.85 0.30
N ASP A 77 1.93 -21.26 -0.26
CA ASP A 77 3.31 -21.44 0.20
C ASP A 77 3.80 -20.19 0.92
N LYS A 78 3.67 -20.22 2.26
CA LYS A 78 4.12 -19.12 3.12
C LYS A 78 5.64 -18.96 3.12
N SER A 79 6.40 -20.01 2.79
CA SER A 79 7.86 -19.94 2.75
C SER A 79 8.38 -19.01 1.65
N LYS A 80 7.58 -18.81 0.59
CA LYS A 80 7.90 -17.89 -0.52
C LYS A 80 7.55 -16.44 -0.24
N LEU A 81 6.70 -16.17 0.75
CA LEU A 81 6.23 -14.82 1.03
C LEU A 81 7.32 -13.97 1.68
N LEU A 82 8.06 -14.52 2.65
CA LEU A 82 9.15 -13.80 3.32
C LEU A 82 10.27 -13.40 2.34
N PRO A 83 10.80 -14.29 1.47
CA PRO A 83 11.78 -13.90 0.45
C PRO A 83 11.25 -12.86 -0.54
N PHE A 84 9.97 -12.95 -0.93
CA PHE A 84 9.34 -11.97 -1.81
C PHE A 84 9.34 -10.57 -1.17
N VAL A 85 8.88 -10.47 0.08
CA VAL A 85 8.84 -9.20 0.80
C VAL A 85 10.25 -8.68 1.04
N ALA A 86 11.18 -9.54 1.47
CA ALA A 86 12.58 -9.15 1.71
C ALA A 86 13.22 -8.54 0.46
N LYS A 87 13.03 -9.17 -0.71
CA LYS A 87 13.51 -8.63 -1.99
C LYS A 87 12.83 -7.31 -2.34
N LEU A 88 11.52 -7.22 -2.14
CA LEU A 88 10.77 -6.00 -2.44
C LEU A 88 11.27 -4.82 -1.60
N THR A 89 11.46 -5.03 -0.30
CA THR A 89 11.88 -3.97 0.63
C THR A 89 13.35 -3.57 0.55
N GLN A 90 14.17 -4.29 -0.24
CA GLN A 90 15.55 -3.86 -0.53
C GLN A 90 15.57 -2.57 -1.34
N ASP A 91 14.69 -2.46 -2.34
CA ASP A 91 14.64 -1.32 -3.25
C ASP A 91 13.47 -0.36 -2.94
N HIS A 92 12.54 -0.77 -2.07
CA HIS A 92 11.32 -0.04 -1.75
C HIS A 92 11.21 0.23 -0.25
N HIS A 93 11.38 1.49 0.16
CA HIS A 93 11.35 1.88 1.58
C HIS A 93 9.91 2.11 2.06
N TYR A 94 9.57 1.48 3.18
CA TYR A 94 8.29 1.64 3.89
C TYR A 94 8.53 1.71 5.39
N ASP A 95 7.70 2.46 6.11
CA ASP A 95 7.75 2.62 7.57
C ASP A 95 7.20 1.39 8.33
N ALA A 96 6.43 0.56 7.63
CA ALA A 96 5.99 -0.76 8.09
C ALA A 96 5.57 -1.64 6.92
N VAL A 97 5.69 -2.95 7.14
CA VAL A 97 5.12 -3.97 6.25
C VAL A 97 4.14 -4.81 7.05
N LEU A 98 2.91 -4.89 6.56
CA LEU A 98 1.78 -5.50 7.26
C LEU A 98 1.15 -6.55 6.37
N TYR A 99 0.71 -7.65 6.97
CA TYR A 99 0.12 -8.78 6.25
C TYR A 99 -1.36 -8.86 6.57
N ALA A 100 -2.20 -8.89 5.55
CA ALA A 100 -3.65 -8.91 5.73
C ALA A 100 -4.34 -9.92 4.82
N SER A 101 -5.45 -10.46 5.31
CA SER A 101 -6.51 -10.98 4.46
C SER A 101 -7.75 -10.14 4.74
N ALA A 102 -7.98 -9.13 3.90
CA ALA A 102 -9.18 -8.31 4.01
C ALA A 102 -10.46 -9.16 3.93
N LEU A 103 -10.44 -10.23 3.13
CA LEU A 103 -11.56 -11.17 2.99
C LEU A 103 -11.84 -11.97 4.28
N ARG A 104 -10.79 -12.32 5.03
CA ARG A 104 -10.90 -13.15 6.24
C ARG A 104 -10.79 -12.34 7.54
N GLY A 105 -10.62 -11.02 7.46
CA GLY A 105 -10.37 -10.15 8.61
C GLY A 105 -9.00 -10.34 9.27
N GLN A 106 -8.10 -11.16 8.71
CA GLN A 106 -6.79 -11.45 9.32
C GLN A 106 -5.86 -10.24 9.18
N GLY A 107 -5.16 -9.89 10.25
CA GLY A 107 -4.17 -8.81 10.27
C GLY A 107 -4.77 -7.39 10.27
N LEU A 108 -6.10 -7.24 10.24
CA LEU A 108 -6.75 -5.93 10.21
C LEU A 108 -6.62 -5.17 11.53
N ASP A 109 -6.61 -5.87 12.66
CA ASP A 109 -6.39 -5.24 13.97
C ASP A 109 -4.98 -4.68 14.10
N GLU A 110 -3.97 -5.45 13.70
CA GLU A 110 -2.58 -5.01 13.66
C GLU A 110 -2.42 -3.84 12.69
N LEU A 111 -3.03 -3.92 11.50
CA LEU A 111 -3.07 -2.82 10.55
C LEU A 111 -3.63 -1.55 11.21
N ARG A 112 -4.80 -1.62 11.82
CA ARG A 112 -5.42 -0.47 12.50
C ARG A 112 -4.51 0.13 13.57
N VAL A 113 -3.86 -0.68 14.40
CA VAL A 113 -2.93 -0.20 15.44
C VAL A 113 -1.74 0.52 14.80
N GLN A 114 -1.16 -0.07 13.76
CA GLN A 114 0.03 0.48 13.08
C GLN A 114 -0.29 1.77 12.33
N LEU A 115 -1.50 1.91 11.79
CA LEU A 115 -1.99 3.16 11.21
C LEU A 115 -2.14 4.23 12.29
N LEU A 116 -2.84 3.94 13.40
CA LEU A 116 -3.05 4.90 14.50
C LEU A 116 -1.73 5.42 15.10
N GLN A 117 -0.72 4.56 15.23
CA GLN A 117 0.58 4.94 15.78
C GLN A 117 1.37 5.93 14.90
N ARG A 118 0.96 6.12 13.65
CA ARG A 118 1.65 6.97 12.66
C ARG A 118 0.82 8.16 12.23
N LEU A 119 -0.43 8.24 12.66
CA LEU A 119 -1.27 9.42 12.47
C LEU A 119 -0.93 10.47 13.54
N PRO A 120 -1.11 11.76 13.24
CA PRO A 120 -1.00 12.82 14.24
C PRO A 120 -2.04 12.64 15.37
N GLU A 121 -1.74 13.23 16.54
CA GLU A 121 -2.64 13.24 17.71
C GLU A 121 -3.89 14.12 17.51
#